data_AF-A0AA88HE30-F1
#
_entry.id   AF-A0AA88HE30-F1
#
_cell.length_a   1.000
_cell.length_b   1.000
_cell.length_c   1.000
_cell.angle_alpha   90.00
_cell.angle_beta   90.00
_cell.angle_gamma   90.00
#
_symmetry.space_group_name_H-M   'P 1'
#
loop_
_entity.id
_entity.type
_entity.pdbx_description
1 polymer ?
#
loop_
_entity_poly.entity_id
_entity_poly.type
_entity_poly.pdbx_seq_one_letter_code
_entity_poly.pdbx_strand_id
1 'polypeptide(L)'
;MDKIPKSLLLFLLLSNNCYCLLFVNLNPTRRLIYRDEITSYDVSILSLTSYQITIPEAISYTVIFKNDHNEVVKLLNESLFFTANDVNTQERKNLIVQGLDLGVSHIKAFIQETMNEIVVDSFDSNVTARVEVLDSVGTADRIFVIISAVIILLHIFLAGSNLCLKPISESLKKPIALSIGLTCQFIIGPLITFGASMLIFEQKLLRLGLFCIGICPGGLASVFYTTAFNGDTSLSITLTLISTFAAIVSMPLWTVILTQGRHLEPEDVEVSYLNLLLALLLMAGPLLLGVALRFFKEEWAVIIVNKTLKPMALFASFLRLGFGIWTIVRLSHLWTPQITLSGFVVTALSYGIGALLPAIFCLGAAQVIAISLETALQNGAIAFIWLKLTVPPPYADIASLPSVATLCFTHFGLLIVYVIFCIVNQVKSKTWCGKLTARWFKKVEEPDPKEVEKLREGYEDDNVTTLQGKNHAVTYL
;
A
#
# COMPACT_ATOMS: atom_id res chain seq x y z
N MET A 1 26.99 10.27 -30.68
CA MET A 1 26.62 11.47 -29.89
C MET A 1 26.23 11.11 -28.45
N ASP A 2 26.55 9.89 -27.96
CA ASP A 2 26.10 9.36 -26.67
C ASP A 2 27.08 9.53 -25.49
N LYS A 3 27.95 10.55 -25.54
CA LYS A 3 28.87 10.89 -24.43
C LYS A 3 28.84 12.38 -24.12
N ILE A 4 27.64 12.96 -24.10
CA ILE A 4 27.41 14.32 -23.61
C ILE A 4 26.60 14.16 -22.33
N PRO A 5 27.14 14.47 -21.13
CA PRO A 5 26.36 14.43 -19.90
C PRO A 5 25.14 15.34 -20.04
N LYS A 6 23.98 14.90 -19.52
CA LYS A 6 22.67 15.60 -19.61
C LYS A 6 22.63 16.99 -18.94
N SER A 7 23.78 17.50 -18.48
CA SER A 7 23.98 18.81 -17.85
C SER A 7 24.43 19.90 -18.83
N LEU A 8 24.08 19.79 -20.12
CA LEU A 8 24.54 20.73 -21.14
C LEU A 8 23.55 21.90 -21.31
N LEU A 9 23.99 23.13 -21.08
CA LEU A 9 23.39 24.30 -21.72
C LEU A 9 24.43 25.30 -22.19
N LEU A 10 24.18 25.80 -23.40
CA LEU A 10 25.00 26.65 -24.24
C LEU A 10 24.68 28.14 -23.98
N PHE A 11 25.66 28.99 -23.70
CA PHE A 11 25.49 30.45 -23.62
C PHE A 11 26.61 31.21 -24.36
N LEU A 12 26.18 32.17 -25.18
CA LEU A 12 26.96 33.06 -26.04
C LEU A 12 26.81 34.50 -25.53
N LEU A 13 27.89 35.10 -25.02
CA LEU A 13 28.42 36.45 -25.35
C LEU A 13 29.23 37.06 -24.20
N LEU A 14 30.41 37.57 -24.51
CA LEU A 14 31.04 38.68 -23.79
C LEU A 14 31.10 39.90 -24.72
N SER A 15 30.85 41.05 -24.10
CA SER A 15 31.37 42.36 -24.52
C SER A 15 32.72 42.22 -25.26
N ASN A 16 32.79 42.79 -26.48
CA ASN A 16 33.92 42.74 -27.43
C ASN A 16 34.12 41.46 -28.27
N ASN A 17 33.08 40.90 -28.90
CA ASN A 17 33.18 39.86 -29.95
C ASN A 17 33.88 38.53 -29.53
N CYS A 18 34.08 38.30 -28.24
CA CYS A 18 34.61 37.06 -27.70
C CYS A 18 33.48 36.27 -27.05
N TYR A 19 33.27 35.02 -27.49
CA TYR A 19 32.23 34.16 -26.93
C TYR A 19 32.88 33.13 -26.00
N CYS A 20 32.63 33.25 -24.69
CA CYS A 20 33.06 32.25 -23.71
C CYS A 20 31.84 31.47 -23.22
N LEU A 21 31.93 30.15 -23.24
CA LEU A 21 30.83 29.26 -22.92
C LEU A 21 31.03 28.73 -21.50
N LEU A 22 30.22 29.18 -20.55
CA LEU A 22 30.33 28.83 -19.14
C LEU A 22 29.29 27.79 -18.73
N PHE A 23 29.70 26.80 -17.91
CA PHE A 23 28.82 25.77 -17.37
C PHE A 23 29.07 25.55 -15.90
N VAL A 24 28.00 25.36 -15.12
CA VAL A 24 28.11 24.85 -13.76
C VAL A 24 28.23 23.34 -13.82
N ASN A 25 29.27 22.79 -13.22
CA ASN A 25 29.39 21.37 -12.98
C ASN A 25 29.04 21.09 -11.51
N LEU A 26 27.95 20.37 -11.29
CA LEU A 26 27.49 19.86 -9.99
C LEU A 26 27.76 18.35 -9.94
N ASN A 27 28.70 17.93 -9.10
CA ASN A 27 29.12 16.54 -8.98
C ASN A 27 29.00 16.06 -7.51
N PRO A 28 28.33 14.92 -7.23
CA PRO A 28 27.60 14.04 -8.15
C PRO A 28 26.28 14.65 -8.66
N THR A 29 25.75 14.13 -9.77
CA THR A 29 24.42 14.55 -10.28
C THR A 29 23.25 13.88 -9.56
N ARG A 30 23.51 12.74 -8.90
CA ARG A 30 22.57 12.02 -8.03
C ARG A 30 23.27 11.67 -6.73
N ARG A 31 22.65 11.96 -5.60
CA ARG A 31 23.16 11.55 -4.28
C ARG A 31 22.06 10.99 -3.42
N LEU A 32 22.42 9.95 -2.68
CA LEU A 32 21.57 9.30 -1.69
C LEU A 32 22.15 9.62 -0.32
N ILE A 33 21.33 10.17 0.56
CA ILE A 33 21.72 10.62 1.90
C ILE A 33 20.70 10.12 2.92
N TYR A 34 21.14 9.87 4.14
CA TYR A 34 20.24 9.56 5.24
C TYR A 34 19.71 10.84 5.89
N ARG A 35 18.57 10.72 6.58
CA ARG A 35 18.04 11.78 7.43
C ARG A 35 19.08 12.26 8.42
N ASP A 36 19.17 13.58 8.58
CA ASP A 36 20.15 14.33 9.37
C ASP A 36 21.60 14.22 8.89
N GLU A 37 21.87 13.48 7.81
CA GLU A 37 23.19 13.41 7.20
C GLU A 37 23.51 14.70 6.44
N ILE A 38 24.71 15.22 6.66
CA ILE A 38 25.25 16.39 5.97
C ILE A 38 26.23 15.92 4.91
N THR A 39 26.06 16.39 3.67
CA THR A 39 26.93 16.03 2.55
C THR A 39 27.28 17.24 1.69
N SER A 40 28.37 17.15 0.93
CA SER A 40 28.85 18.24 0.07
C SER A 40 28.88 17.86 -1.40
N TYR A 41 28.40 18.74 -2.28
CA TYR A 41 28.56 18.65 -3.72
C TYR A 41 29.74 19.51 -4.17
N ASP A 42 30.55 18.95 -5.05
CA ASP A 42 31.62 19.70 -5.71
C ASP A 42 30.97 20.53 -6.82
N VAL A 43 31.14 21.86 -6.71
CA VAL A 43 30.68 22.85 -7.68
C VAL A 43 31.90 23.48 -8.32
N SER A 44 31.93 23.49 -9.66
CA SER A 44 32.94 24.22 -10.43
C SER A 44 32.30 24.88 -11.63
N ILE A 45 32.86 26.00 -12.09
CA ILE A 45 32.47 26.64 -13.35
C ILE A 45 33.50 26.24 -14.41
N LEU A 46 33.04 25.60 -15.47
CA LEU A 46 33.87 25.18 -16.60
C LEU A 46 33.69 26.19 -17.73
N SER A 47 34.80 26.60 -18.36
CA SER A 47 34.77 27.36 -19.61
C SER A 47 35.13 26.45 -20.79
N LEU A 48 34.24 26.30 -21.77
CA LEU A 48 34.60 25.78 -23.09
C LEU A 48 34.91 26.98 -23.97
N THR A 49 36.18 27.14 -24.29
CA THR A 49 36.61 28.09 -25.31
C THR A 49 37.32 27.33 -26.42
N SER A 50 37.00 27.68 -27.68
CA SER A 50 37.78 27.23 -28.85
C SER A 50 39.11 27.99 -28.98
N TYR A 51 39.29 29.03 -28.18
CA TYR A 51 40.48 29.88 -28.06
C TYR A 51 40.72 30.13 -26.58
N GLN A 52 41.94 29.94 -26.04
CA GLN A 52 42.31 30.20 -24.64
C GLN A 52 42.05 31.68 -24.22
N ILE A 53 40.78 32.06 -24.02
CA ILE A 53 40.36 33.38 -23.61
C ILE A 53 40.25 33.35 -22.09
N THR A 54 41.14 34.09 -21.44
CA THR A 54 41.13 34.30 -19.99
C THR A 54 40.01 35.27 -19.63
N ILE A 55 39.16 34.90 -18.67
CA ILE A 55 38.09 35.78 -18.21
C ILE A 55 38.71 37.02 -17.52
N PRO A 56 38.25 38.26 -17.81
CA PRO A 56 38.75 39.46 -17.15
C PRO A 56 38.59 39.43 -15.63
N GLU A 57 39.61 39.89 -14.89
CA GLU A 57 39.62 39.90 -13.42
C GLU A 57 38.50 40.75 -12.78
N ALA A 58 37.93 41.70 -13.52
CA ALA A 58 36.83 42.55 -13.06
C ALA A 58 35.46 41.83 -13.00
N ILE A 59 35.38 40.61 -13.53
CA ILE A 59 34.14 39.81 -13.57
C ILE A 59 34.16 38.78 -12.45
N SER A 60 33.04 38.67 -11.76
CA SER A 60 32.79 37.64 -10.75
C SER A 60 31.44 36.96 -10.99
N TYR A 61 31.36 35.70 -10.59
CA TYR A 61 30.16 34.89 -10.78
C TYR A 61 29.68 34.39 -9.43
N THR A 62 28.38 34.57 -9.15
CA THR A 62 27.72 33.97 -7.99
C THR A 62 26.81 32.87 -8.48
N VAL A 63 27.02 31.64 -7.99
CA VAL A 63 26.13 30.51 -8.25
C VAL A 63 25.13 30.42 -7.09
N ILE A 64 23.85 30.61 -7.38
CA ILE A 64 22.74 30.53 -6.42
C ILE A 64 22.04 29.18 -6.59
N PHE A 65 21.79 28.49 -5.49
CA PHE A 65 21.12 27.20 -5.48
C PHE A 65 19.71 27.34 -4.93
N LYS A 66 18.75 26.71 -5.60
CA LYS A 66 17.39 26.57 -5.08
C LYS A 66 16.96 25.12 -5.20
N ASN A 67 16.22 24.63 -4.24
CA ASN A 67 15.60 23.32 -4.30
C ASN A 67 14.08 23.41 -4.31
N ASP A 68 13.44 22.38 -4.86
CA ASP A 68 11.99 22.26 -4.99
C ASP A 68 11.27 21.93 -3.66
N HIS A 69 11.93 21.19 -2.78
CA HIS A 69 11.36 20.69 -1.52
C HIS A 69 12.29 20.98 -0.33
N ASN A 70 12.14 22.18 0.25
CA ASN A 70 12.90 22.62 1.43
C ASN A 70 12.64 21.78 2.68
N GLU A 71 11.49 21.10 2.73
CA GLU A 71 11.13 20.17 3.82
C GLU A 71 11.94 18.87 3.75
N VAL A 72 12.40 18.47 2.55
CA VAL A 72 13.15 17.22 2.32
C VAL A 72 14.65 17.48 2.43
N VAL A 73 15.15 18.57 1.83
CA VAL A 73 16.58 18.93 1.83
C VAL A 73 16.75 20.38 2.24
N LYS A 74 17.69 20.64 3.14
CA LYS A 74 18.14 21.98 3.50
C LYS A 74 19.48 22.29 2.85
N LEU A 75 19.58 23.44 2.18
CA LEU A 75 20.85 24.00 1.73
C LEU A 75 21.46 24.78 2.90
N LEU A 76 22.67 24.40 3.35
CA LEU A 76 23.34 25.13 4.43
C LEU A 76 24.04 26.39 3.93
N ASN A 77 24.41 26.41 2.65
CA ASN A 77 24.88 27.57 1.90
C ASN A 77 24.12 27.67 0.58
N GLU A 78 23.37 28.76 0.40
CA GLU A 78 22.50 28.97 -0.77
C GLU A 78 23.22 29.60 -1.97
N SER A 79 24.43 30.13 -1.76
CA SER A 79 25.24 30.71 -2.84
C SER A 79 26.72 30.43 -2.67
N LEU A 80 27.42 30.35 -3.81
CA LEU A 80 28.87 30.20 -3.90
C LEU A 80 29.42 31.28 -4.83
N PHE A 81 30.39 32.05 -4.33
CA PHE A 81 31.05 33.10 -5.08
C PHE A 81 32.29 32.56 -5.79
N PHE A 82 32.50 32.91 -7.06
CA PHE A 82 33.65 32.53 -7.89
C PHE A 82 34.28 33.78 -8.52
N THR A 83 35.59 33.96 -8.32
CA THR A 83 36.37 34.98 -9.02
C THR A 83 36.73 34.52 -10.42
N ALA A 84 37.14 35.44 -11.30
CA ALA A 84 37.66 35.09 -12.63
C ALA A 84 38.81 34.06 -12.56
N ASN A 85 39.70 34.16 -11.56
CA ASN A 85 40.78 33.21 -11.36
C ASN A 85 40.27 31.81 -10.98
N ASP A 86 39.25 31.73 -10.14
CA ASP A 86 38.63 30.45 -9.73
C ASP A 86 38.05 29.72 -10.95
N VAL A 87 37.43 30.47 -11.87
CA VAL A 87 36.88 29.90 -13.12
C VAL A 87 37.99 29.46 -14.06
N ASN A 88 39.04 30.27 -14.22
CA ASN A 88 40.16 29.93 -15.11
C ASN A 88 40.97 28.72 -14.59
N THR A 89 41.07 28.54 -13.28
CA THR A 89 41.78 27.43 -12.62
C THR A 89 40.89 26.22 -12.33
N GLN A 90 39.60 26.30 -12.63
CA GLN A 90 38.59 25.27 -12.34
C GLN A 90 38.56 24.89 -10.86
N GLU A 91 38.60 25.89 -9.98
CA GLU A 91 38.51 25.67 -8.54
C GLU A 91 37.18 24.99 -8.17
N ARG A 92 37.24 24.05 -7.23
CA ARG A 92 36.07 23.34 -6.71
C ARG A 92 35.66 23.95 -5.38
N LYS A 93 34.40 24.36 -5.29
CA LYS A 93 33.77 24.84 -4.05
C LYS A 93 32.66 23.90 -3.64
N ASN A 94 32.36 23.85 -2.34
CA ASN A 94 31.45 22.86 -1.78
C ASN A 94 30.08 23.47 -1.48
N LEU A 95 29.05 22.96 -2.15
CA LEU A 95 27.67 23.16 -1.75
C LEU A 95 27.32 22.12 -0.67
N ILE A 96 26.98 22.57 0.53
CA ILE A 96 26.66 21.72 1.66
C ILE A 96 25.15 21.59 1.81
N VAL A 97 24.69 20.35 1.84
CA VAL A 97 23.28 20.01 1.95
C VAL A 97 23.05 19.07 3.13
N GLN A 98 21.87 19.17 3.73
CA GLN A 98 21.43 18.30 4.81
C GLN A 98 20.09 17.65 4.45
N GLY A 99 19.97 16.34 4.65
CA GLY A 99 18.69 15.64 4.54
C GLY A 99 17.82 15.88 5.77
N LEU A 100 16.58 16.31 5.60
CA LEU A 100 15.66 16.60 6.70
C LEU A 100 14.57 15.53 6.86
N ASP A 101 13.92 15.15 5.76
CA ASP A 101 12.82 14.18 5.75
C ASP A 101 12.88 13.28 4.51
N LEU A 102 12.23 12.10 4.58
CA LEU A 102 12.22 11.13 3.49
C LEU A 102 11.62 11.72 2.22
N GLY A 103 12.30 11.60 1.08
CA GLY A 103 11.77 12.13 -0.17
C GLY A 103 12.84 12.34 -1.23
N VAL A 104 12.46 13.09 -2.26
CA VAL A 104 13.35 13.45 -3.37
C VAL A 104 13.29 14.95 -3.56
N SER A 105 14.44 15.59 -3.68
CA SER A 105 14.54 17.01 -3.99
C SER A 105 15.53 17.24 -5.13
N HIS A 106 15.18 18.15 -6.03
CA HIS A 106 16.03 18.59 -7.14
C HIS A 106 16.62 19.96 -6.81
N ILE A 107 17.95 20.02 -6.77
CA ILE A 107 18.71 21.26 -6.60
C ILE A 107 18.99 21.82 -7.99
N LYS A 108 18.51 23.04 -8.23
CA LYS A 108 18.80 23.82 -9.44
C LYS A 108 19.84 24.89 -9.13
N ALA A 109 20.79 25.08 -10.03
CA ALA A 109 21.76 26.16 -9.96
C ALA A 109 21.39 27.32 -10.91
N PHE A 110 21.59 28.54 -10.46
CA PHE A 110 21.43 29.77 -11.22
C PHE A 110 22.75 30.52 -11.17
N ILE A 111 23.20 31.09 -12.29
CA ILE A 111 24.43 31.89 -12.33
C ILE A 111 24.04 33.36 -12.41
N GLN A 112 24.65 34.17 -11.57
CA GLN A 112 24.52 35.62 -11.59
C GLN A 112 25.89 36.23 -11.86
N GLU A 113 26.01 37.02 -12.93
CA GLU A 113 27.24 37.71 -13.29
C GLU A 113 27.27 39.10 -12.64
N THR A 114 28.41 39.44 -12.05
CA THR A 114 28.61 40.71 -11.35
C THR A 114 29.92 41.34 -11.82
N MET A 115 29.85 42.58 -12.31
CA MET A 115 31.00 43.41 -12.65
C MET A 115 31.08 44.58 -11.67
N ASN A 116 32.21 44.76 -10.98
CA ASN A 116 32.40 45.82 -9.98
C ASN A 116 31.23 45.93 -8.97
N GLU A 117 30.80 44.80 -8.43
CA GLU A 117 29.66 44.67 -7.49
C GLU A 117 28.27 45.01 -8.06
N ILE A 118 28.17 45.35 -9.35
CA ILE A 118 26.91 45.58 -10.04
C ILE A 118 26.51 44.30 -10.78
N VAL A 119 25.29 43.83 -10.51
CA VAL A 119 24.70 42.68 -11.20
C VAL A 119 24.47 43.06 -12.66
N VAL A 120 25.13 42.35 -13.56
CA VAL A 120 25.03 42.59 -15.00
C VAL A 120 23.92 41.74 -15.60
N ASP A 121 23.91 40.45 -15.27
CA ASP A 121 22.94 39.49 -15.80
C ASP A 121 22.71 38.30 -14.85
N SER A 122 21.61 37.57 -15.07
CA SER A 122 21.28 36.33 -14.36
C SER A 122 20.74 35.27 -15.31
N PHE A 123 21.24 34.04 -15.18
CA PHE A 123 20.98 32.94 -16.10
C PHE A 123 20.56 31.67 -15.36
N ASP A 124 19.60 30.93 -15.93
CA ASP A 124 19.26 29.57 -15.49
C ASP A 124 20.27 28.59 -16.10
N SER A 125 20.96 27.82 -15.25
CA SER A 125 21.99 26.90 -15.73
C SER A 125 21.40 25.61 -16.32
N ASN A 126 20.09 25.34 -16.18
CA ASN A 126 19.44 24.05 -16.48
C ASN A 126 20.11 22.84 -15.79
N VAL A 127 21.10 23.04 -14.92
CA VAL A 127 21.78 21.99 -14.17
C VAL A 127 20.95 21.64 -12.96
N THR A 128 20.52 20.39 -12.91
CA THR A 128 19.74 19.84 -11.80
C THR A 128 20.47 18.67 -11.16
N ALA A 129 20.75 18.76 -9.86
CA ALA A 129 21.24 17.64 -9.07
C ALA A 129 20.07 17.02 -8.29
N ARG A 130 19.99 15.69 -8.26
CA ARG A 130 18.94 14.93 -7.57
C ARG A 130 19.45 14.44 -6.21
N VAL A 131 18.73 14.78 -5.15
CA VAL A 131 19.02 14.31 -3.79
C VAL A 131 17.89 13.41 -3.34
N GLU A 132 18.24 12.19 -2.94
CA GLU A 132 17.30 11.20 -2.42
C GLU A 132 17.57 11.02 -0.93
N VAL A 133 16.61 11.38 -0.11
CA VAL A 133 16.73 11.29 1.35
C VAL A 133 16.03 10.02 1.82
N LEU A 134 16.82 9.15 2.43
CA LEU A 134 16.36 7.95 3.10
C LEU A 134 16.17 8.21 4.59
N ASP A 135 15.13 7.63 5.15
CA ASP A 135 14.97 7.67 6.60
C ASP A 135 15.97 6.72 7.28
N SER A 136 16.60 7.17 8.36
CA SER A 136 17.32 6.30 9.28
C SER A 136 16.28 5.64 10.19
N VAL A 137 15.76 4.46 9.79
CA VAL A 137 14.72 3.78 10.57
C VAL A 137 15.25 3.47 11.97
N GLY A 138 14.70 4.15 12.97
CA GLY A 138 15.08 4.00 14.37
C GLY A 138 14.80 2.60 14.88
N THR A 139 15.48 2.20 15.96
CA THR A 139 15.33 0.86 16.53
C THR A 139 13.87 0.55 16.90
N ALA A 140 13.14 1.53 17.44
CA ALA A 140 11.73 1.39 17.79
C ALA A 140 10.84 1.13 16.57
N ASP A 141 11.07 1.83 15.47
CA ASP A 141 10.31 1.64 14.22
C ASP A 141 10.56 0.26 13.61
N ARG A 142 11.82 -0.21 13.64
CA ARG A 142 12.16 -1.58 13.19
C ARG A 142 11.42 -2.63 14.02
N ILE A 143 11.42 -2.46 15.34
CA ILE A 143 10.69 -3.35 16.26
C ILE A 143 9.20 -3.35 15.94
N PHE A 144 8.60 -2.18 15.76
CA PHE A 144 7.18 -2.05 15.43
C PHE A 144 6.81 -2.75 14.11
N VAL A 145 7.60 -2.56 13.06
CA VAL A 145 7.39 -3.19 11.75
C VAL A 145 7.51 -4.72 11.86
N ILE A 146 8.54 -5.22 12.54
CA ILE A 146 8.76 -6.67 12.71
C ILE A 146 7.60 -7.29 13.50
N ILE A 147 7.21 -6.69 14.63
CA ILE A 147 6.09 -7.19 15.45
C ILE A 147 4.79 -7.19 14.64
N SER A 148 4.51 -6.10 13.91
CA SER A 148 3.32 -6.00 13.07
C SER A 148 3.30 -7.08 11.99
N ALA A 149 4.44 -7.30 11.31
CA ALA A 149 4.57 -8.34 10.29
C ALA A 149 4.33 -9.75 10.86
N VAL A 150 4.95 -10.09 11.99
CA VAL A 150 4.77 -11.39 12.66
C VAL A 150 3.30 -11.62 13.03
N ILE A 151 2.63 -10.60 13.57
CA ILE A 151 1.23 -10.73 13.98
C ILE A 151 0.29 -10.86 12.78
N ILE A 152 0.57 -10.14 11.68
CA ILE A 152 -0.17 -10.29 10.42
C ILE A 152 0.00 -11.71 9.87
N LEU A 153 1.22 -12.24 9.83
CA LEU A 153 1.48 -13.61 9.36
C LEU A 153 0.81 -14.66 10.25
N LEU A 154 0.84 -14.48 11.58
CA LEU A 154 0.14 -15.35 12.52
C LEU A 154 -1.38 -15.29 12.33
N HIS A 155 -1.94 -14.10 12.13
CA HIS A 155 -3.36 -13.94 11.82
C HIS A 155 -3.73 -14.64 10.51
N ILE A 156 -2.85 -14.59 9.49
CA ILE A 156 -3.03 -15.31 8.24
C ILE A 156 -3.05 -16.82 8.45
N PHE A 157 -2.11 -17.33 9.23
CA PHE A 157 -2.07 -18.75 9.59
C PHE A 157 -3.31 -19.21 10.37
N LEU A 158 -3.76 -18.43 11.36
CA LEU A 158 -4.94 -18.75 12.16
C LEU A 158 -6.22 -18.75 11.33
N ALA A 159 -6.35 -17.81 10.39
CA ALA A 159 -7.47 -17.80 9.46
C ALA A 159 -7.40 -19.01 8.51
N GLY A 160 -6.20 -19.37 8.06
CA GLY A 160 -5.95 -20.61 7.31
C GLY A 160 -6.44 -21.85 8.07
N SER A 161 -6.20 -21.89 9.38
CA SER A 161 -6.61 -23.00 10.25
C SER A 161 -8.12 -23.04 10.52
N ASN A 162 -8.83 -21.91 10.31
CA ASN A 162 -10.28 -21.81 10.44
C ASN A 162 -11.03 -22.26 9.18
N LEU A 163 -10.33 -22.56 8.08
CA LEU A 163 -10.95 -23.02 6.82
C LEU A 163 -11.56 -24.42 6.98
N CYS A 164 -12.86 -24.49 7.24
CA CYS A 164 -13.59 -25.75 7.17
C CYS A 164 -13.89 -26.10 5.71
N LEU A 165 -13.67 -27.36 5.31
CA LEU A 165 -13.87 -27.83 3.93
C LEU A 165 -15.33 -27.94 3.53
N LYS A 166 -16.23 -28.11 4.50
CA LYS A 166 -17.68 -28.19 4.26
C LYS A 166 -18.25 -26.89 3.66
N PRO A 167 -17.97 -25.70 4.21
CA PRO A 167 -18.28 -24.40 3.61
C PRO A 167 -17.85 -24.22 2.15
N ILE A 168 -16.69 -24.76 1.76
CA ILE A 168 -16.16 -24.66 0.39
C ILE A 168 -17.05 -25.47 -0.57
N SER A 169 -17.37 -26.72 -0.20
CA SER A 169 -18.24 -27.58 -1.00
C SER A 169 -19.64 -26.96 -1.19
N GLU A 170 -20.20 -26.34 -0.15
CA GLU A 170 -21.50 -25.65 -0.24
C GLU A 170 -21.46 -24.39 -1.10
N SER A 171 -20.37 -23.62 -1.02
CA SER A 171 -20.21 -22.40 -1.83
C SER A 171 -19.99 -22.72 -3.31
N LEU A 172 -19.32 -23.83 -3.63
CA LEU A 172 -19.18 -24.32 -5.00
C LEU A 172 -20.53 -24.72 -5.62
N LYS A 173 -21.55 -25.05 -4.81
CA LYS A 173 -22.93 -25.28 -5.29
C LYS A 173 -23.68 -23.98 -5.60
N LYS A 174 -23.12 -22.81 -5.26
CA LYS A 174 -23.69 -21.47 -5.52
C LYS A 174 -22.87 -20.74 -6.61
N PRO A 175 -22.86 -21.21 -7.87
CA PRO A 175 -21.92 -20.73 -8.89
C PRO A 175 -22.10 -19.26 -9.27
N ILE A 176 -23.32 -18.73 -9.19
CA ILE A 176 -23.62 -17.33 -9.56
C ILE A 176 -22.94 -16.36 -8.59
N ALA A 177 -23.13 -16.56 -7.29
CA ALA A 177 -22.53 -15.72 -6.25
C ALA A 177 -21.01 -15.77 -6.28
N LEU A 178 -20.45 -16.96 -6.47
CA LEU A 178 -19.01 -17.15 -6.62
C LEU A 178 -18.46 -16.43 -7.85
N SER A 179 -19.11 -16.58 -9.01
CA SER A 179 -18.67 -15.96 -10.26
C SER A 179 -18.71 -14.43 -10.19
N ILE A 180 -19.74 -13.85 -9.58
CA ILE A 180 -19.85 -12.40 -9.38
C ILE A 180 -18.73 -11.92 -8.44
N GLY A 181 -18.49 -12.61 -7.32
CA GLY A 181 -17.41 -12.25 -6.40
C GLY A 181 -16.03 -12.29 -7.07
N LEU A 182 -15.73 -13.35 -7.83
CA LEU A 182 -14.47 -13.44 -8.59
C LEU A 182 -14.35 -12.38 -9.67
N THR A 183 -15.46 -12.02 -10.34
CA THR A 183 -15.49 -10.91 -11.31
C THR A 183 -15.21 -9.58 -10.63
N CYS A 184 -15.80 -9.33 -9.46
CA CYS A 184 -15.51 -8.13 -8.68
C CYS A 184 -14.02 -8.03 -8.32
N GLN A 185 -13.40 -9.16 -7.98
CA GLN A 185 -12.03 -9.19 -7.48
C GLN A 185 -10.98 -9.10 -8.59
N PHE A 186 -11.20 -9.80 -9.71
CA PHE A 186 -10.21 -9.91 -10.78
C PHE A 186 -10.44 -9.00 -11.97
N ILE A 187 -11.61 -8.37 -12.07
CA ILE A 187 -11.93 -7.46 -13.18
C ILE A 187 -12.28 -6.09 -12.63
N ILE A 188 -13.30 -6.00 -11.79
CA ILE A 188 -13.80 -4.70 -11.32
C ILE A 188 -12.79 -3.98 -10.42
N GLY A 189 -12.19 -4.67 -9.44
CA GLY A 189 -11.20 -4.09 -8.52
C GLY A 189 -10.02 -3.44 -9.25
N PRO A 190 -9.33 -4.15 -10.16
CA PRO A 190 -8.27 -3.59 -11.00
C PRO A 190 -8.73 -2.41 -11.85
N LEU A 191 -9.94 -2.46 -12.44
CA LEU A 191 -10.47 -1.37 -13.24
C LEU A 191 -10.79 -0.12 -12.41
N ILE A 192 -11.33 -0.29 -11.20
CA ILE A 192 -11.60 0.81 -10.26
C ILE A 192 -10.29 1.53 -9.92
N THR A 193 -9.27 0.79 -9.50
CA THR A 193 -8.01 1.41 -9.07
C THR A 193 -7.23 1.98 -10.25
N PHE A 194 -7.23 1.31 -11.40
CA PHE A 194 -6.64 1.85 -12.62
C PHE A 194 -7.33 3.15 -13.05
N GLY A 195 -8.65 3.16 -13.18
CA GLY A 195 -9.43 4.33 -13.56
C GLY A 195 -9.24 5.49 -12.58
N ALA A 196 -9.35 5.23 -11.27
CA ALA A 196 -9.12 6.23 -10.24
C ALA A 196 -7.68 6.78 -10.29
N SER A 197 -6.68 5.92 -10.50
CA SER A 197 -5.29 6.35 -10.55
C SER A 197 -5.00 7.30 -11.72
N MET A 198 -5.58 7.01 -12.89
CA MET A 198 -5.40 7.81 -14.10
C MET A 198 -6.09 9.17 -14.01
N LEU A 199 -7.22 9.25 -13.30
CA LEU A 199 -7.98 10.48 -13.12
C LEU A 199 -7.42 11.39 -12.01
N ILE A 200 -6.86 10.81 -10.95
CA ILE A 200 -6.49 11.55 -9.73
C ILE A 200 -5.01 11.95 -9.72
N PHE A 201 -4.12 11.08 -10.21
CA PHE A 201 -2.68 11.30 -10.13
C PHE A 201 -2.08 11.60 -11.49
N GLU A 202 -1.14 12.54 -11.53
CA GLU A 202 -0.25 12.75 -12.68
C GLU A 202 1.02 11.88 -12.56
N GLN A 203 1.53 11.75 -11.34
CA GLN A 203 2.73 10.98 -11.03
C GLN A 203 2.49 9.47 -11.17
N LYS A 204 3.21 8.83 -12.10
CA LYS A 204 3.12 7.38 -12.34
C LYS A 204 3.41 6.54 -11.09
N LEU A 205 4.29 7.02 -10.21
CA LEU A 205 4.65 6.34 -8.98
C LEU A 205 3.44 6.18 -8.03
N LEU A 206 2.63 7.22 -7.87
CA LEU A 206 1.40 7.15 -7.07
C LEU A 206 0.33 6.30 -7.76
N ARG A 207 0.28 6.32 -9.11
CA ARG A 207 -0.62 5.45 -9.86
C ARG A 207 -0.31 3.97 -9.65
N LEU A 208 0.97 3.59 -9.72
CA LEU A 208 1.43 2.23 -9.45
C LEU A 208 1.02 1.79 -8.05
N GLY A 209 1.18 2.68 -7.07
CA GLY A 209 0.67 2.52 -5.71
C GLY A 209 -0.79 2.16 -5.62
N LEU A 210 -1.66 3.06 -6.09
CA LEU A 210 -3.11 2.86 -6.02
C LEU A 210 -3.56 1.63 -6.81
N PHE A 211 -2.94 1.38 -7.96
CA PHE A 211 -3.25 0.21 -8.78
C PHE A 211 -2.89 -1.09 -8.07
N CYS A 212 -1.72 -1.12 -7.42
CA CYS A 212 -1.18 -2.28 -6.71
C CYS A 212 -2.18 -2.86 -5.71
N ILE A 213 -2.83 -2.01 -4.89
CA ILE A 213 -3.82 -2.51 -3.93
C ILE A 213 -4.98 -3.20 -4.66
N GLY A 214 -5.44 -2.64 -5.78
CA GLY A 214 -6.59 -3.10 -6.57
C GLY A 214 -6.45 -4.48 -7.21
N ILE A 215 -5.23 -4.90 -7.50
CA ILE A 215 -4.94 -6.23 -8.07
C ILE A 215 -4.68 -7.28 -6.98
N CYS A 216 -4.54 -6.89 -5.71
CA CYS A 216 -4.36 -7.85 -4.63
C CYS A 216 -5.61 -8.70 -4.42
N PRO A 217 -5.45 -9.98 -4.03
CA PRO A 217 -6.58 -10.81 -3.63
C PRO A 217 -7.24 -10.26 -2.36
N GLY A 218 -8.39 -10.83 -2.03
CA GLY A 218 -9.15 -10.50 -0.82
C GLY A 218 -8.29 -10.69 0.43
N GLY A 219 -8.44 -9.78 1.39
CA GLY A 219 -7.73 -9.82 2.64
C GLY A 219 -8.59 -10.44 3.73
N LEU A 220 -8.00 -11.20 4.65
CA LEU A 220 -8.70 -11.93 5.73
C LEU A 220 -9.56 -11.07 6.66
N ALA A 221 -9.39 -9.75 6.61
CA ALA A 221 -10.30 -8.81 7.25
C ALA A 221 -11.74 -8.99 6.76
N SER A 222 -11.94 -9.25 5.46
CA SER A 222 -13.24 -9.47 4.83
C SER A 222 -14.00 -10.61 5.51
N VAL A 223 -13.34 -11.72 5.83
CA VAL A 223 -13.94 -12.88 6.50
C VAL A 223 -14.44 -12.52 7.89
N PHE A 224 -13.62 -11.79 8.66
CA PHE A 224 -14.00 -11.31 9.99
C PHE A 224 -15.23 -10.42 9.92
N TYR A 225 -15.20 -9.38 9.08
CA TYR A 225 -16.30 -8.43 8.96
C TYR A 225 -17.56 -9.07 8.35
N THR A 226 -17.41 -10.02 7.41
CA THR A 226 -18.56 -10.77 6.85
C THR A 226 -19.27 -11.51 7.97
N THR A 227 -18.53 -12.18 8.85
CA THR A 227 -19.10 -12.86 10.00
C THR A 227 -19.73 -11.86 10.99
N ALA A 228 -19.06 -10.73 11.24
CA ALA A 228 -19.51 -9.69 12.15
C ALA A 228 -20.83 -9.02 11.70
N PHE A 229 -21.06 -8.90 10.38
CA PHE A 229 -22.26 -8.31 9.79
C PHE A 229 -23.32 -9.35 9.36
N ASN A 230 -23.21 -10.60 9.81
CA ASN A 230 -24.11 -11.70 9.43
C ASN A 230 -24.20 -11.95 7.91
N GLY A 231 -23.08 -11.77 7.20
CA GLY A 231 -22.92 -12.13 5.80
C GLY A 231 -22.70 -13.63 5.58
N ASP A 232 -22.63 -14.06 4.32
CA ASP A 232 -22.34 -15.45 3.95
C ASP A 232 -20.85 -15.72 4.16
N THR A 233 -20.48 -16.10 5.38
CA THR A 233 -19.09 -16.40 5.77
C THR A 233 -18.49 -17.53 4.93
N SER A 234 -19.28 -18.54 4.58
CA SER A 234 -18.83 -19.65 3.73
C SER A 234 -18.39 -19.14 2.35
N LEU A 235 -19.18 -18.22 1.78
CA LEU A 235 -18.85 -17.59 0.50
C LEU A 235 -17.60 -16.72 0.58
N SER A 236 -17.47 -15.85 1.59
CA SER A 236 -16.29 -14.97 1.75
C SER A 236 -15.01 -15.80 1.90
N ILE A 237 -15.03 -16.82 2.77
CA ILE A 237 -13.92 -17.75 2.94
C ILE A 237 -13.51 -18.41 1.62
N THR A 238 -14.50 -18.85 0.83
CA THR A 238 -14.26 -19.50 -0.47
C THR A 238 -13.68 -18.52 -1.49
N LEU A 239 -14.19 -17.29 -1.54
CA LEU A 239 -13.67 -16.21 -2.39
C LEU A 239 -12.23 -15.85 -2.02
N THR A 240 -11.92 -15.67 -0.74
CA THR A 240 -10.55 -15.37 -0.30
C THR A 240 -9.57 -16.49 -0.68
N LEU A 241 -9.96 -17.76 -0.49
CA LEU A 241 -9.11 -18.89 -0.80
C LEU A 241 -8.85 -18.99 -2.32
N ILE A 242 -9.91 -19.02 -3.13
CA ILE A 242 -9.78 -19.11 -4.59
C ILE A 242 -8.99 -17.91 -5.10
N SER A 243 -9.25 -16.72 -4.57
CA SER A 243 -8.57 -15.53 -5.05
C SER A 243 -7.10 -15.48 -4.69
N THR A 244 -6.71 -15.98 -3.51
CA THR A 244 -5.30 -16.06 -3.12
C THR A 244 -4.51 -16.96 -4.07
N PHE A 245 -5.08 -18.09 -4.52
CA PHE A 245 -4.44 -18.93 -5.52
C PHE A 245 -4.44 -18.30 -6.91
N ALA A 246 -5.59 -17.74 -7.33
CA ALA A 246 -5.70 -17.11 -8.64
C ALA A 246 -4.83 -15.85 -8.77
N ALA A 247 -4.48 -15.19 -7.67
CA ALA A 247 -3.57 -14.04 -7.63
C ALA A 247 -2.17 -14.35 -8.19
N ILE A 248 -1.70 -15.60 -8.10
CA ILE A 248 -0.42 -16.05 -8.67
C ILE A 248 -0.38 -15.80 -10.18
N VAL A 249 -1.52 -15.89 -10.86
CA VAL A 249 -1.63 -15.66 -12.31
C VAL A 249 -2.18 -14.27 -12.60
N SER A 250 -3.22 -13.84 -11.88
CA SER A 250 -3.93 -12.60 -12.21
C SER A 250 -3.13 -11.35 -11.89
N MET A 251 -2.36 -11.30 -10.80
CA MET A 251 -1.54 -10.12 -10.49
C MET A 251 -0.44 -9.88 -11.53
N PRO A 252 0.37 -10.90 -11.93
CA PRO A 252 1.32 -10.71 -13.02
C PRO A 252 0.64 -10.31 -14.33
N LEU A 253 -0.48 -10.94 -14.68
CA LEU A 253 -1.22 -10.63 -15.91
C LEU A 253 -1.63 -9.16 -15.95
N TRP A 254 -2.27 -8.66 -14.89
CA TRP A 254 -2.68 -7.26 -14.79
C TRP A 254 -1.50 -6.29 -14.78
N THR A 255 -0.42 -6.68 -14.12
CA THR A 255 0.83 -5.93 -14.12
C THR A 255 1.34 -5.78 -15.55
N VAL A 256 1.51 -6.89 -16.29
CA VAL A 256 1.97 -6.89 -17.69
C VAL A 256 1.09 -6.02 -18.57
N ILE A 257 -0.24 -6.19 -18.50
CA ILE A 257 -1.19 -5.46 -19.37
C ILE A 257 -1.03 -3.94 -19.22
N LEU A 258 -0.82 -3.46 -17.99
CA LEU A 258 -0.87 -2.03 -17.69
C LEU A 258 0.51 -1.36 -17.57
N THR A 259 1.58 -2.15 -17.37
CA THR A 259 2.95 -1.65 -17.46
C THR A 259 3.41 -1.53 -18.91
N GLN A 260 3.00 -2.44 -19.81
CA GLN A 260 3.33 -2.38 -21.24
C GLN A 260 2.87 -1.09 -21.94
N GLY A 261 1.77 -0.48 -21.47
CA GLY A 261 1.31 0.82 -21.98
C GLY A 261 2.11 2.03 -21.49
N ARG A 262 3.16 1.85 -20.66
CA ARG A 262 3.92 2.91 -19.96
C ARG A 262 3.07 3.88 -19.14
N HIS A 263 1.81 3.52 -18.85
CA HIS A 263 0.89 4.34 -18.07
C HIS A 263 1.23 4.33 -16.57
N LEU A 264 1.82 3.23 -16.10
CA LEU A 264 2.12 2.98 -14.69
C LEU A 264 3.61 2.85 -14.36
N GLU A 265 4.48 2.64 -15.36
CA GLU A 265 5.94 2.53 -15.13
C GLU A 265 6.59 3.92 -15.02
N PRO A 266 7.14 4.27 -13.84
CA PRO A 266 8.07 5.40 -13.71
C PRO A 266 9.30 5.17 -14.61
N GLU A 267 9.89 6.24 -15.14
CA GLU A 267 11.02 6.16 -16.09
C GLU A 267 12.26 5.42 -15.54
N ASP A 268 12.40 5.35 -14.21
CA ASP A 268 13.55 4.77 -13.51
C ASP A 268 13.23 3.47 -12.72
N VAL A 269 12.06 2.86 -12.90
CA VAL A 269 11.64 1.68 -12.10
C VAL A 269 11.21 0.53 -13.01
N GLU A 270 12.02 -0.53 -13.03
CA GLU A 270 11.66 -1.78 -13.69
C GLU A 270 10.79 -2.64 -12.78
N VAL A 271 9.62 -3.06 -13.29
CA VAL A 271 8.68 -3.87 -12.52
C VAL A 271 9.15 -5.33 -12.49
N SER A 272 9.49 -5.82 -11.30
CA SER A 272 9.98 -7.19 -11.09
C SER A 272 8.84 -8.18 -10.84
N TYR A 273 8.60 -9.05 -11.82
CA TYR A 273 7.64 -10.16 -11.71
C TYR A 273 8.08 -11.24 -10.71
N LEU A 274 9.40 -11.45 -10.57
CA LEU A 274 9.93 -12.37 -9.57
C LEU A 274 9.61 -11.88 -8.16
N ASN A 275 9.77 -10.57 -7.92
CA ASN A 275 9.45 -9.96 -6.62
C ASN A 275 7.95 -10.01 -6.32
N LEU A 276 7.11 -9.93 -7.35
CA LEU A 276 5.66 -10.18 -7.22
C LEU A 276 5.36 -11.60 -6.77
N LEU A 277 5.97 -12.59 -7.44
CA LEU A 277 5.80 -13.99 -7.07
C LEU A 277 6.29 -14.26 -5.64
N LEU A 278 7.44 -13.69 -5.26
CA LEU A 278 7.98 -13.83 -3.90
C LEU A 278 7.05 -13.20 -2.84
N ALA A 279 6.51 -12.01 -3.11
CA ALA A 279 5.55 -11.36 -2.20
C ALA A 279 4.29 -12.22 -2.02
N LEU A 280 3.78 -12.80 -3.11
CA LEU A 280 2.64 -13.71 -3.10
C LEU A 280 2.93 -14.99 -2.32
N LEU A 281 4.07 -15.64 -2.57
CA LEU A 281 4.47 -16.87 -1.87
C LEU A 281 4.67 -16.63 -0.37
N LEU A 282 5.28 -15.49 0.00
CA LEU A 282 5.50 -15.11 1.39
C LEU A 282 4.19 -14.98 2.16
N MET A 283 3.14 -14.47 1.51
CA MET A 283 1.81 -14.28 2.12
C MET A 283 0.91 -15.51 2.01
N ALA A 284 1.02 -16.28 0.94
CA ALA A 284 0.29 -17.53 0.75
C ALA A 284 0.81 -18.64 1.68
N GLY A 285 2.12 -18.67 1.96
CA GLY A 285 2.77 -19.70 2.79
C GLY A 285 2.08 -19.93 4.14
N PRO A 286 1.93 -18.89 5.00
CA PRO A 286 1.23 -19.03 6.29
C PRO A 286 -0.22 -19.51 6.14
N LEU A 287 -0.93 -19.04 5.11
CA LEU A 287 -2.30 -19.47 4.85
C LEU A 287 -2.36 -20.97 4.54
N LEU A 288 -1.49 -21.44 3.64
CA LEU A 288 -1.36 -22.85 3.26
C LEU A 288 -0.95 -23.72 4.44
N LEU A 289 -0.07 -23.23 5.31
CA LEU A 289 0.30 -23.93 6.54
C LEU A 289 -0.88 -24.06 7.51
N GLY A 290 -1.71 -23.01 7.63
CA GLY A 290 -2.93 -23.06 8.42
C GLY A 290 -3.95 -24.06 7.85
N VAL A 291 -4.14 -24.04 6.53
CA VAL A 291 -4.97 -25.01 5.81
C VAL A 291 -4.45 -26.43 6.05
N ALA A 292 -3.15 -26.65 5.88
CA ALA A 292 -2.52 -27.95 6.13
C ALA A 292 -2.74 -28.42 7.57
N LEU A 293 -2.62 -27.53 8.57
CA LEU A 293 -2.94 -27.87 9.96
C LEU A 293 -4.40 -28.35 10.09
N ARG A 294 -5.34 -27.64 9.45
CA ARG A 294 -6.75 -28.02 9.47
C ARG A 294 -7.02 -29.37 8.80
N PHE A 295 -6.32 -29.68 7.71
CA PHE A 295 -6.44 -30.96 7.01
C PHE A 295 -5.83 -32.13 7.81
N PHE A 296 -4.62 -31.95 8.36
CA PHE A 296 -3.90 -33.05 9.02
C PHE A 296 -4.28 -33.22 10.50
N LYS A 297 -4.72 -32.16 11.17
CA LYS A 297 -5.03 -32.15 12.61
C LYS A 297 -6.22 -31.25 12.92
N GLU A 298 -7.41 -31.66 12.45
CA GLU A 298 -8.65 -30.90 12.62
C GLU A 298 -8.94 -30.50 14.08
N GLU A 299 -8.77 -31.43 15.03
CA GLU A 299 -9.00 -31.16 16.46
C GLU A 299 -8.13 -30.01 16.99
N TRP A 300 -6.84 -30.00 16.63
CA TRP A 300 -5.89 -28.96 17.02
C TRP A 300 -6.27 -27.61 16.41
N ALA A 301 -6.64 -27.62 15.13
CA ALA A 301 -7.07 -26.42 14.42
C ALA A 301 -8.31 -25.81 15.09
N VAL A 302 -9.31 -26.62 15.44
CA VAL A 302 -10.53 -26.17 16.14
C VAL A 302 -10.19 -25.57 17.51
N ILE A 303 -9.34 -26.22 18.31
CA ILE A 303 -8.96 -25.73 19.64
C ILE A 303 -8.26 -24.37 19.55
N ILE A 304 -7.27 -24.26 18.66
CA ILE A 304 -6.49 -23.03 18.46
C ILE A 304 -7.42 -21.91 18.00
N VAL A 305 -8.24 -22.17 16.98
CA VAL A 305 -9.17 -21.20 16.40
C VAL A 305 -10.16 -20.68 17.45
N ASN A 306 -10.85 -21.57 18.17
CA ASN A 306 -11.87 -21.18 19.14
C ASN A 306 -11.31 -20.30 20.25
N LYS A 307 -10.07 -20.57 20.68
CA LYS A 307 -9.42 -19.83 21.76
C LYS A 307 -8.78 -18.52 21.31
N THR A 308 -8.27 -18.46 20.08
CA THR A 308 -7.36 -17.36 19.66
C THR A 308 -7.86 -16.52 18.49
N LEU A 309 -8.72 -17.03 17.61
CA LEU A 309 -9.04 -16.32 16.35
C LEU A 309 -9.77 -15.00 16.60
N LYS A 310 -10.87 -15.00 17.37
CA LYS A 310 -11.66 -13.79 17.66
C LYS A 310 -10.80 -12.67 18.31
N PRO A 311 -10.07 -12.90 19.42
CA PRO A 311 -9.25 -11.85 20.03
C PRO A 311 -8.06 -11.44 19.14
N MET A 312 -7.43 -12.38 18.44
CA MET A 312 -6.33 -12.08 17.53
C MET A 312 -6.78 -11.25 16.33
N ALA A 313 -7.94 -11.55 15.74
CA ALA A 313 -8.47 -10.79 14.60
C ALA A 313 -8.76 -9.33 14.96
N LEU A 314 -9.31 -9.09 16.16
CA LEU A 314 -9.52 -7.75 16.68
C LEU A 314 -8.19 -7.04 16.94
N PHE A 315 -7.25 -7.71 17.61
CA PHE A 315 -5.92 -7.15 17.90
C PHE A 315 -5.12 -6.84 16.62
N ALA A 316 -5.12 -7.74 15.64
CA ALA A 316 -4.51 -7.54 14.34
C ALA A 316 -5.19 -6.41 13.54
N SER A 317 -6.48 -6.16 13.76
CA SER A 317 -7.18 -5.00 13.18
C SER A 317 -6.67 -3.70 13.79
N PHE A 318 -6.53 -3.62 15.11
CA PHE A 318 -5.93 -2.45 15.78
C PHE A 318 -4.48 -2.20 15.36
N LEU A 319 -3.67 -3.25 15.22
CA LEU A 319 -2.28 -3.11 14.77
C LEU A 319 -2.18 -2.58 13.34
N ARG A 320 -3.05 -3.04 12.43
CA ARG A 320 -3.12 -2.48 11.06
C ARG A 320 -3.49 -1.00 11.07
N LEU A 321 -4.42 -0.60 11.93
CA LEU A 321 -4.77 0.82 12.10
C LEU A 321 -3.60 1.62 12.67
N GLY A 322 -2.91 1.09 13.69
CA GLY A 322 -1.72 1.69 14.25
C GLY A 322 -0.61 1.86 13.21
N PHE A 323 -0.40 0.84 12.35
CA PHE A 323 0.57 0.91 11.26
C PHE A 323 0.18 1.96 10.20
N GLY A 324 -1.12 2.06 9.87
CA GLY A 324 -1.63 3.10 8.98
C GLY A 324 -1.41 4.51 9.54
N ILE A 325 -1.77 4.74 10.81
CA ILE A 325 -1.56 6.02 11.49
C ILE A 325 -0.07 6.37 11.57
N TRP A 326 0.76 5.41 11.97
CA TRP A 326 2.21 5.59 12.02
C TRP A 326 2.76 6.01 10.65
N THR A 327 2.30 5.36 9.57
CA THR A 327 2.71 5.71 8.20
C THR A 327 2.24 7.12 7.81
N ILE A 328 1.00 7.49 8.14
CA ILE A 328 0.46 8.82 7.87
C ILE A 328 1.26 9.90 8.60
N VAL A 329 1.56 9.71 9.90
CA VAL A 329 2.32 10.68 10.69
C VAL A 329 3.73 10.81 10.13
N ARG A 330 4.40 9.68 9.87
CA ARG A 330 5.77 9.63 9.37
C ARG A 330 5.95 10.24 7.98
N LEU A 331 4.96 10.09 7.10
CA LEU A 331 5.00 10.55 5.72
C LEU A 331 4.04 11.73 5.48
N SER A 332 3.74 12.50 6.53
CA SER A 332 2.73 13.55 6.50
C SER A 332 3.07 14.70 5.56
N HIS A 333 4.35 15.03 5.39
CA HIS A 333 4.82 16.05 4.44
C HIS A 333 4.63 15.64 2.97
N LEU A 334 4.59 14.33 2.69
CA LEU A 334 4.30 13.78 1.36
C LEU A 334 2.80 13.58 1.13
N TRP A 335 1.97 13.77 2.17
CA TRP A 335 0.55 13.51 2.11
C TRP A 335 -0.18 14.65 1.41
N THR A 336 -0.89 14.33 0.33
CA THR A 336 -1.63 15.31 -0.47
C THR A 336 -3.14 15.08 -0.41
N PRO A 337 -3.97 16.11 -0.66
CA PRO A 337 -5.42 15.93 -0.77
C PRO A 337 -5.83 14.88 -1.82
N GLN A 338 -5.05 14.74 -2.90
CA GLN A 338 -5.24 13.74 -3.94
C GLN A 338 -5.09 12.31 -3.40
N ILE A 339 -4.13 12.07 -2.49
CA ILE A 339 -3.95 10.78 -1.82
C ILE A 339 -5.19 10.44 -0.98
N THR A 340 -5.67 11.37 -0.16
CA THR A 340 -6.91 11.21 0.61
C THR A 340 -8.10 10.91 -0.30
N LEU A 341 -8.26 11.70 -1.37
CA LEU A 341 -9.34 11.54 -2.34
C LEU A 341 -9.30 10.17 -3.01
N SER A 342 -8.12 9.70 -3.43
CA SER A 342 -7.97 8.38 -4.05
C SER A 342 -8.38 7.25 -3.10
N GLY A 343 -7.99 7.34 -1.83
CA GLY A 343 -8.33 6.34 -0.82
C GLY A 343 -9.85 6.28 -0.61
N PHE A 344 -10.49 7.45 -0.50
CA PHE A 344 -11.94 7.54 -0.36
C PHE A 344 -12.69 7.02 -1.59
N VAL A 345 -12.33 7.48 -2.80
CA VAL A 345 -13.02 7.13 -4.05
C VAL A 345 -12.92 5.64 -4.32
N VAL A 346 -11.72 5.05 -4.23
CA VAL A 346 -11.55 3.60 -4.43
C VAL A 346 -12.35 2.83 -3.38
N THR A 347 -12.31 3.24 -2.12
CA THR A 347 -13.09 2.58 -1.06
C THR A 347 -14.60 2.62 -1.34
N ALA A 348 -15.13 3.80 -1.69
CA ALA A 348 -16.54 3.99 -1.96
C ALA A 348 -17.00 3.17 -3.19
N LEU A 349 -16.20 3.19 -4.27
CA LEU A 349 -16.49 2.41 -5.48
C LEU A 349 -16.41 0.91 -5.22
N SER A 350 -15.42 0.43 -4.47
CA SER A 350 -15.27 -1.00 -4.20
C SER A 350 -16.41 -1.55 -3.33
N TYR A 351 -16.82 -0.85 -2.26
CA TYR A 351 -17.99 -1.24 -1.48
C TYR A 351 -19.28 -1.11 -2.30
N GLY A 352 -19.44 0.01 -3.00
CA GLY A 352 -20.63 0.35 -3.76
C GLY A 352 -20.90 -0.62 -4.91
N ILE A 353 -19.92 -0.81 -5.79
CA ILE A 353 -20.04 -1.75 -6.93
C ILE A 353 -20.09 -3.20 -6.43
N GLY A 354 -19.28 -3.53 -5.41
CA GLY A 354 -19.31 -4.84 -4.77
C GLY A 354 -20.66 -5.19 -4.12
N ALA A 355 -21.47 -4.20 -3.74
CA ALA A 355 -22.85 -4.41 -3.27
C ALA A 355 -23.87 -4.35 -4.41
N LEU A 356 -23.70 -3.41 -5.35
CA LEU A 356 -24.63 -3.16 -6.44
C LEU A 356 -24.68 -4.33 -7.42
N LEU A 357 -23.52 -4.86 -7.83
CA LEU A 357 -23.46 -5.94 -8.80
C LEU A 357 -24.21 -7.20 -8.34
N PRO A 358 -23.94 -7.78 -7.16
CA PRO A 358 -24.72 -8.93 -6.67
C PRO A 358 -26.20 -8.60 -6.43
N ALA A 359 -26.53 -7.36 -6.08
CA ALA A 359 -27.92 -6.92 -5.93
C ALA A 359 -28.69 -6.90 -7.27
N ILE A 360 -28.04 -6.49 -8.37
CA ILE A 360 -28.63 -6.55 -9.73
C ILE A 360 -28.97 -7.99 -10.14
N PHE A 361 -28.15 -8.96 -9.72
CA PHE A 361 -28.40 -10.39 -9.91
C PHE A 361 -29.33 -10.99 -8.84
N CYS A 362 -30.00 -10.16 -8.04
CA CYS A 362 -30.97 -10.57 -7.02
C CYS A 362 -30.41 -11.57 -5.99
N LEU A 363 -29.12 -11.46 -5.64
CA LEU A 363 -28.54 -12.30 -4.59
C LEU A 363 -29.06 -11.91 -3.21
N GLY A 364 -29.02 -12.87 -2.27
CA GLY A 364 -29.45 -12.65 -0.89
C GLY A 364 -28.57 -11.64 -0.16
N ALA A 365 -29.14 -10.92 0.82
CA ALA A 365 -28.43 -9.87 1.57
C ALA A 365 -27.10 -10.34 2.18
N ALA A 366 -27.05 -11.57 2.70
CA ALA A 366 -25.83 -12.16 3.25
C ALA A 366 -24.71 -12.31 2.20
N GLN A 367 -25.07 -12.65 0.95
CA GLN A 367 -24.12 -12.79 -0.15
C GLN A 367 -23.66 -11.43 -0.68
N VAL A 368 -24.57 -10.45 -0.74
CA VAL A 368 -24.25 -9.06 -1.10
C VAL A 368 -23.24 -8.48 -0.11
N ILE A 369 -23.44 -8.68 1.19
CA ILE A 369 -22.48 -8.27 2.23
C ILE A 369 -21.13 -8.94 2.01
N ALA A 370 -21.09 -10.26 1.82
CA ALA A 370 -19.85 -10.99 1.62
C ALA A 370 -19.06 -10.49 0.39
N ILE A 371 -19.74 -10.32 -0.76
CA ILE A 371 -19.09 -9.87 -2.01
C ILE A 371 -18.63 -8.40 -1.89
N SER A 372 -19.42 -7.52 -1.28
CA SER A 372 -19.04 -6.12 -1.08
C SER A 372 -17.80 -6.00 -0.19
N LEU A 373 -17.76 -6.74 0.92
CA LEU A 373 -16.62 -6.76 1.83
C LEU A 373 -15.37 -7.38 1.17
N GLU A 374 -15.51 -8.47 0.41
CA GLU A 374 -14.40 -9.07 -0.36
C GLU A 374 -13.84 -8.13 -1.43
N THR A 375 -14.70 -7.34 -2.07
CA THR A 375 -14.28 -6.41 -3.12
C THR A 375 -13.48 -5.24 -2.56
N ALA A 376 -13.87 -4.72 -1.40
CA ALA A 376 -13.24 -3.55 -0.78
C ALA A 376 -12.04 -3.88 0.10
N LEU A 377 -12.10 -4.97 0.87
CA LEU A 377 -11.04 -5.34 1.81
C LEU A 377 -10.00 -6.22 1.12
N GLN A 378 -9.16 -5.58 0.33
CA GLN A 378 -8.02 -6.22 -0.35
C GLN A 378 -6.85 -6.47 0.60
N ASN A 379 -5.96 -7.39 0.23
CA ASN A 379 -4.78 -7.71 1.00
C ASN A 379 -3.67 -6.66 0.84
N GLY A 380 -3.74 -5.61 1.66
CA GLY A 380 -2.75 -4.55 1.69
C GLY A 380 -1.33 -4.96 2.03
N ALA A 381 -1.14 -6.11 2.69
CA ALA A 381 0.19 -6.60 3.05
C ALA A 381 0.95 -7.10 1.80
N ILE A 382 0.27 -7.77 0.87
CA ILE A 382 0.84 -8.17 -0.42
C ILE A 382 1.25 -6.91 -1.21
N ALA A 383 0.35 -5.91 -1.27
CA ALA A 383 0.61 -4.66 -1.98
C ALA A 383 1.87 -3.97 -1.46
N PHE A 384 1.96 -3.80 -0.14
CA PHE A 384 3.09 -3.14 0.51
C PHE A 384 4.42 -3.87 0.27
N ILE A 385 4.45 -5.19 0.46
CA ILE A 385 5.67 -5.99 0.27
C ILE A 385 6.11 -5.96 -1.19
N TRP A 386 5.17 -6.10 -2.13
CA TRP A 386 5.52 -6.07 -3.53
C TRP A 386 6.11 -4.72 -3.95
N LEU A 387 5.51 -3.61 -3.52
CA LEU A 387 6.06 -2.27 -3.79
C LEU A 387 7.45 -2.11 -3.18
N LYS A 388 7.68 -2.61 -1.96
CA LYS A 388 8.98 -2.55 -1.29
C LYS A 388 10.08 -3.39 -1.94
N LEU A 389 9.71 -4.52 -2.55
CA LEU A 389 10.66 -5.36 -3.27
C LEU A 389 10.92 -4.87 -4.70
N THR A 390 9.94 -4.21 -5.32
CA THR A 390 10.01 -3.80 -6.73
C THR A 390 10.58 -2.41 -6.90
N VAL A 391 10.21 -1.48 -6.02
CA VAL A 391 10.57 -0.09 -6.14
C VAL A 391 11.75 0.22 -5.21
N PRO A 392 12.81 0.90 -5.69
CA PRO A 392 13.91 1.28 -4.82
C PRO A 392 13.46 2.36 -3.80
N PRO A 393 14.02 2.38 -2.58
CA PRO A 393 13.76 3.48 -1.66
C PRO A 393 14.43 4.77 -2.15
N PRO A 394 13.87 5.97 -1.88
CA PRO A 394 12.66 6.25 -1.10
C PRO A 394 11.33 6.11 -1.88
N TYR A 395 11.39 5.82 -3.19
CA TYR A 395 10.21 5.77 -4.06
C TYR A 395 9.17 4.72 -3.63
N ALA A 396 9.60 3.61 -3.02
CA ALA A 396 8.68 2.59 -2.52
C ALA A 396 7.73 3.11 -1.43
N ASP A 397 8.22 3.97 -0.53
CA ASP A 397 7.40 4.58 0.52
C ASP A 397 6.39 5.54 -0.10
N ILE A 398 6.84 6.38 -1.03
CA ILE A 398 5.99 7.32 -1.78
C ILE A 398 4.90 6.57 -2.56
N ALA A 399 5.28 5.52 -3.29
CA ALA A 399 4.34 4.69 -4.04
C ALA A 399 3.30 4.02 -3.14
N SER A 400 3.64 3.69 -1.89
CA SER A 400 2.70 3.00 -0.99
C SER A 400 1.59 3.90 -0.43
N LEU A 401 1.74 5.24 -0.50
CA LEU A 401 0.82 6.19 0.14
C LEU A 401 -0.65 6.02 -0.29
N PRO A 402 -0.98 5.89 -1.59
CA PRO A 402 -2.37 5.71 -2.01
C PRO A 402 -2.97 4.39 -1.50
N SER A 403 -2.17 3.31 -1.46
CA SER A 403 -2.58 2.02 -0.89
C SER A 403 -2.89 2.14 0.59
N VAL A 404 -2.03 2.85 1.34
CA VAL A 404 -2.23 3.13 2.77
C VAL A 404 -3.50 3.94 2.97
N ALA A 405 -3.76 4.96 2.14
CA ALA A 405 -5.00 5.73 2.19
C ALA A 405 -6.24 4.84 2.01
N THR A 406 -6.25 3.98 1.00
CA THR A 406 -7.36 3.02 0.77
C THR A 406 -7.55 2.08 1.96
N LEU A 407 -6.46 1.56 2.54
CA LEU A 407 -6.54 0.70 3.73
C LEU A 407 -7.09 1.44 4.95
N CYS A 408 -6.71 2.70 5.14
CA CYS A 408 -7.25 3.54 6.20
C CYS A 408 -8.76 3.73 6.02
N PHE A 409 -9.22 4.19 4.84
CA PHE A 409 -10.65 4.40 4.61
C PHE A 409 -11.48 3.12 4.74
N THR A 410 -11.00 2.01 4.18
CA THR A 410 -11.69 0.72 4.28
C THR A 410 -11.83 0.23 5.73
N HIS A 411 -10.76 0.30 6.53
CA HIS A 411 -10.77 -0.26 7.88
C HIS A 411 -11.32 0.70 8.93
N PHE A 412 -10.93 1.99 8.92
CA PHE A 412 -11.50 2.98 9.85
C PHE A 412 -12.99 3.16 9.62
N GLY A 413 -13.40 3.31 8.36
CA GLY A 413 -14.81 3.43 8.00
C GLY A 413 -15.62 2.23 8.48
N LEU A 414 -15.14 1.02 8.23
CA LEU A 414 -15.87 -0.19 8.59
C LEU A 414 -15.86 -0.49 10.09
N LEU A 415 -14.80 -0.13 10.83
CA LEU A 415 -14.77 -0.25 12.29
C LEU A 415 -15.78 0.69 12.94
N ILE A 416 -15.93 1.92 12.43
CA ILE A 416 -16.98 2.84 12.89
C ILE A 416 -18.37 2.23 12.63
N VAL A 417 -18.60 1.71 11.42
CA VAL A 417 -19.87 1.04 11.08
C VAL A 417 -20.12 -0.17 11.99
N TYR A 418 -19.09 -0.96 12.30
CA TYR A 418 -19.20 -2.11 13.21
C TYR A 418 -19.56 -1.68 14.64
N VAL A 419 -18.89 -0.65 15.18
CA VAL A 419 -19.21 -0.12 16.51
C VAL A 419 -20.66 0.39 16.57
N ILE A 420 -21.10 1.13 15.55
CA ILE A 420 -22.49 1.60 15.44
C ILE A 420 -23.45 0.40 15.36
N PHE A 421 -23.14 -0.61 14.55
CA PHE A 421 -23.93 -1.83 14.43
C PHE A 421 -24.07 -2.57 15.78
N CYS A 422 -22.97 -2.71 16.53
CA CYS A 422 -22.99 -3.28 17.88
C CYS A 422 -23.86 -2.47 18.84
N ILE A 423 -23.73 -1.14 18.84
CA ILE A 423 -24.54 -0.26 19.69
C ILE A 423 -26.02 -0.40 19.35
N VAL A 424 -26.38 -0.32 18.07
CA VAL A 424 -27.77 -0.46 17.60
C VAL A 424 -28.35 -1.82 17.99
N ASN A 425 -27.59 -2.91 17.84
CA ASN A 425 -28.04 -4.25 18.22
C ASN A 425 -28.17 -4.42 19.74
N GLN A 426 -27.28 -3.83 20.54
CA GLN A 426 -27.43 -3.81 21.99
C GLN A 426 -28.64 -3.00 22.45
N VAL A 427 -28.96 -1.89 21.76
CA VAL A 427 -30.17 -1.12 22.04
C VAL A 427 -31.41 -1.94 21.67
N LYS A 428 -31.44 -2.55 20.47
CA LYS A 428 -32.55 -3.42 20.04
C LYS A 428 -32.78 -4.62 20.97
N SER A 429 -31.73 -5.30 21.42
CA SER A 429 -31.86 -6.42 22.36
C SER A 429 -32.34 -5.99 23.75
N LYS A 430 -32.11 -4.72 24.13
CA LYS A 430 -32.63 -4.13 25.37
C LYS A 430 -34.09 -3.63 25.24
N THR A 431 -34.57 -3.31 24.04
CA THR A 431 -35.97 -2.90 23.80
C THR A 431 -36.95 -4.05 24.02
N TRP A 432 -38.19 -3.73 24.44
CA TRP A 432 -39.25 -4.68 24.77
C TRP A 432 -39.54 -5.67 23.62
N CYS A 433 -39.57 -5.20 22.36
CA CYS A 433 -39.74 -6.06 21.18
C CYS A 433 -38.59 -7.07 21.01
N GLY A 434 -37.33 -6.67 21.24
CA GLY A 434 -36.17 -7.58 21.14
C GLY A 434 -36.16 -8.66 22.22
N LYS A 435 -36.65 -8.35 23.42
CA LYS A 435 -36.83 -9.34 24.50
C LYS A 435 -37.96 -10.33 24.20
N LEU A 436 -39.00 -9.89 23.49
CA LEU A 436 -40.12 -10.73 23.06
C LEU A 436 -39.71 -11.73 21.97
N THR A 437 -38.99 -11.28 20.94
CA THR A 437 -38.46 -12.19 19.90
C THR A 437 -37.45 -13.18 20.47
N ALA A 438 -36.54 -12.74 21.33
CA ALA A 438 -35.58 -13.65 21.98
C ALA A 438 -36.26 -14.72 22.86
N ARG A 439 -37.33 -14.35 23.57
CA ARG A 439 -38.16 -15.31 24.34
C ARG A 439 -38.93 -16.27 23.44
N TRP A 440 -39.40 -15.82 22.27
CA TRP A 440 -40.11 -16.65 21.32
C TRP A 440 -39.20 -17.69 20.67
N PHE A 441 -38.01 -17.31 20.20
CA PHE A 441 -37.03 -18.24 19.62
C PHE A 441 -36.53 -19.27 20.64
N LYS A 442 -36.27 -18.85 21.89
CA LYS A 442 -35.87 -19.77 22.97
C LYS A 442 -36.94 -20.83 23.28
N LYS A 443 -38.22 -20.55 23.00
CA LYS A 443 -39.35 -21.46 23.18
C LYS A 443 -39.59 -22.37 21.98
N VAL A 444 -39.03 -22.04 20.82
CA VAL A 444 -39.12 -22.84 19.58
C VAL A 444 -37.95 -23.83 19.46
N GLU A 445 -36.81 -23.53 20.09
CA GLU A 445 -35.61 -24.39 20.10
C GLU A 445 -35.60 -25.48 21.20
N GLU A 446 -36.45 -25.41 22.23
CA GLU A 446 -36.59 -26.48 23.22
C GLU A 446 -37.63 -27.50 22.73
N PRO A 447 -37.25 -28.71 22.27
CA PRO A 447 -38.21 -29.76 21.95
C PRO A 447 -38.95 -30.21 23.23
N ASP A 448 -40.22 -30.57 23.11
CA ASP A 448 -41.04 -31.06 24.22
C ASP A 448 -40.30 -32.23 24.92
N PRO A 449 -40.05 -32.17 26.24
CA PRO A 449 -39.38 -33.24 26.98
C PRO A 449 -39.95 -34.64 26.68
N LYS A 450 -41.26 -34.73 26.40
CA LYS A 450 -41.92 -36.00 26.07
C LYS A 450 -41.61 -36.52 24.65
N GLU A 451 -41.28 -35.66 23.70
CA GLU A 451 -40.78 -36.09 22.38
C GLU A 451 -39.35 -36.57 22.45
N VAL A 452 -38.51 -35.92 23.27
CA VAL A 452 -37.12 -36.33 23.49
C VAL A 452 -37.04 -37.69 24.19
N GLU A 453 -37.93 -37.97 25.15
CA GLU A 453 -38.02 -39.28 25.83
C GLU A 453 -38.46 -40.40 24.85
N LYS A 454 -39.44 -40.13 23.98
CA LYS A 454 -39.89 -41.09 22.94
C LYS A 454 -38.82 -41.40 21.90
N LEU A 455 -38.02 -40.40 21.52
CA LEU A 455 -36.88 -40.61 20.62
C LEU A 455 -35.74 -41.40 21.28
N ARG A 456 -35.67 -41.39 22.62
CA ARG A 456 -34.69 -42.12 23.41
C ARG A 456 -35.08 -43.59 23.59
N GLU A 457 -36.36 -43.86 23.88
CA GLU A 457 -36.89 -45.22 23.96
C GLU A 457 -36.89 -45.95 22.61
N GLY A 458 -37.13 -45.24 21.50
CA GLY A 458 -37.05 -45.83 20.16
C GLY A 458 -35.64 -46.15 19.66
N TYR A 459 -34.58 -45.74 20.38
CA TYR A 459 -33.18 -45.94 20.00
C TYR A 459 -32.48 -47.05 20.80
N GLU A 460 -33.07 -47.55 21.88
CA GLU A 460 -32.49 -48.62 22.70
C GLU A 460 -32.79 -50.03 22.19
N ASP A 461 -33.75 -50.21 21.26
CA ASP A 461 -34.14 -51.53 20.74
C ASP A 461 -33.36 -52.01 19.50
N ASP A 462 -32.60 -51.14 18.81
CA ASP A 462 -31.85 -51.54 17.61
C ASP A 462 -30.32 -51.40 17.79
N ASN A 463 -29.70 -52.55 18.05
CA ASN A 463 -28.30 -52.90 17.80
C ASN A 463 -27.19 -52.27 18.66
N VAL A 464 -26.83 -53.05 19.69
CA VAL A 464 -25.49 -53.13 20.28
C VAL A 464 -24.46 -53.53 19.23
N THR A 465 -23.71 -52.57 18.67
CA THR A 465 -22.24 -52.57 18.47
C THR A 465 -21.83 -51.54 17.42
N THR A 466 -20.70 -50.86 17.68
CA THR A 466 -19.97 -49.87 16.87
C THR A 466 -20.47 -48.41 16.90
N LEU A 467 -19.49 -47.51 17.09
CA LEU A 467 -19.53 -46.04 17.04
C LEU A 467 -19.82 -45.29 18.36
N GLN A 468 -18.90 -45.44 19.33
CA GLN A 468 -18.50 -44.30 20.16
C GLN A 468 -17.83 -43.27 19.25
N GLY A 469 -18.49 -42.15 19.00
CA GLY A 469 -17.87 -41.02 18.29
C GLY A 469 -18.81 -40.31 17.33
N LYS A 470 -19.89 -39.71 17.84
CA LYS A 470 -20.67 -38.68 17.14
C LYS A 470 -21.64 -38.06 18.13
N ASN A 471 -21.19 -37.01 18.82
CA ASN A 471 -22.09 -36.14 19.57
C ASN A 471 -21.51 -34.75 19.80
N HIS A 472 -20.79 -34.18 18.83
CA HIS A 472 -20.38 -32.76 18.86
C HIS A 472 -20.67 -32.09 17.51
N ALA A 473 -21.95 -31.92 17.22
CA ALA A 473 -22.44 -30.91 16.31
C ALA A 473 -23.62 -30.23 17.02
N VAL A 474 -23.79 -28.92 16.82
CA VAL A 474 -24.79 -28.07 17.47
C VAL A 474 -24.36 -27.50 18.83
N THR A 475 -23.28 -26.70 18.86
CA THR A 475 -23.27 -25.42 19.61
C THR A 475 -22.15 -24.52 19.07
N TYR A 476 -22.49 -23.56 18.20
CA TYR A 476 -21.58 -22.47 17.85
C TYR A 476 -22.38 -21.14 17.87
N LEU A 477 -22.07 -20.29 18.85
CA LEU A 477 -22.42 -18.86 18.96
C LEU A 477 -21.14 -18.08 19.32
#